data_AF-A0A7Y0N243-F1
#
_entry.id   AF-A0A7Y0N243-F1
#
_cell.length_a   1.000
_cell.length_b   1.000
_cell.length_c   1.000
_cell.angle_alpha   90.00
_cell.angle_beta   90.00
_cell.angle_gamma   90.00
#
_symmetry.space_group_name_H-M   'P 1'
#
loop_
_entity.id
_entity.type
_entity.pdbx_description
1 polymer ?
#
loop_
_entity_poly.entity_id
_entity_poly.type
_entity_poly.pdbx_seq_one_letter_code
_entity_poly.pdbx_strand_id
1 'polypeptide(L)'
;EGDIYAFAVIPSKFDQDILLHRQPQLSVFFNSQYILVAKLINSAVAQAQGYFDAQVQVMGNLAKGNTTTLSALGQAVPVSTQITALFNRNTNYAQFLVTAIVPAIWQICIVVSTILILAAHFRIYGGKNGFEFLGNKPYAKLSAILSQYIPVFMLQGALFLYWFYVIL
;
A
#
# COMPACT_ATOMS: atom_id res chain seq x y z
N GLU A 1 29.34 10.19 -5.61
CA GLU A 1 28.84 10.54 -4.28
C GLU A 1 27.93 9.40 -3.83
N GLY A 2 28.08 8.91 -2.60
CA GLY A 2 27.25 7.79 -2.11
C GLY A 2 25.99 8.35 -1.47
N ASP A 3 24.84 8.15 -2.10
CA ASP A 3 23.57 8.58 -1.52
C ASP A 3 23.24 7.73 -0.28
N ILE A 4 23.18 8.37 0.88
CA ILE A 4 22.81 7.72 2.15
C ILE A 4 21.29 7.69 2.25
N TYR A 5 20.69 6.51 2.13
CA TYR A 5 19.23 6.34 2.15
C TYR A 5 18.63 6.18 3.57
N ALA A 6 19.45 5.73 4.54
CA ALA A 6 19.05 5.59 5.94
C ALA A 6 20.25 5.54 6.89
N PHE A 7 20.00 5.82 8.17
CA PHE A 7 20.93 5.56 9.26
C PHE A 7 20.19 5.00 10.49
N ALA A 8 20.82 4.07 11.19
CA ALA A 8 20.32 3.46 12.41
C ALA A 8 21.16 3.93 13.61
N VAL A 9 20.50 4.33 14.69
CA VAL A 9 21.13 4.80 15.93
C VAL A 9 20.93 3.74 17.01
N ILE A 10 22.03 3.11 17.39
CA ILE A 10 22.10 2.15 18.50
C ILE A 10 22.48 2.93 19.77
N PRO A 11 21.68 2.89 20.85
CA PRO A 11 22.00 3.58 22.09
C PRO A 11 23.23 2.98 22.76
N SER A 12 24.02 3.81 23.46
CA SER A 12 25.27 3.41 24.11
C SER A 12 25.14 2.34 25.19
N LYS A 13 23.93 2.13 25.73
CA LYS A 13 23.63 1.15 26.78
C LYS A 13 22.83 -0.06 26.28
N PHE A 14 22.74 -0.26 24.96
CA PHE A 14 21.93 -1.30 24.34
C PHE A 14 22.17 -2.69 24.94
N ASP A 15 23.44 -3.12 25.04
CA ASP A 15 23.79 -4.44 25.58
C ASP A 15 23.44 -4.57 27.06
N GLN A 16 23.70 -3.53 27.85
CA GLN A 16 23.37 -3.51 29.27
C GLN A 16 21.86 -3.58 29.48
N ASP A 17 21.07 -2.84 28.70
CA ASP A 17 19.62 -2.83 28.81
C ASP A 17 19.02 -4.19 28.42
N ILE A 18 19.58 -4.88 27.40
CA ILE A 18 19.20 -6.26 27.05
C ILE A 18 19.45 -7.21 28.21
N LEU A 19 20.66 -7.18 28.79
CA LEU A 19 21.02 -8.06 29.91
C LEU A 19 20.15 -7.80 31.15
N LEU A 20 19.81 -6.54 31.40
CA LEU A 20 18.93 -6.10 32.49
C LEU A 20 17.43 -6.31 32.20
N HIS A 21 17.06 -6.97 31.09
CA HIS A 21 15.67 -7.18 30.65
C HIS A 21 14.87 -5.87 30.52
N ARG A 22 15.54 -4.76 30.23
CA ARG A 22 14.91 -3.51 29.82
C ARG A 22 14.64 -3.58 28.32
N GLN A 23 13.61 -2.89 27.83
CA GLN A 23 13.29 -2.83 26.41
C GLN A 23 14.08 -1.66 25.79
N PRO A 24 15.28 -1.88 25.21
CA PRO A 24 16.01 -0.79 24.56
C PRO A 24 15.26 -0.31 23.32
N GLN A 25 15.44 0.94 22.92
CA GLN A 25 14.84 1.46 21.70
C GLN A 25 15.91 1.66 20.62
N LEU A 26 15.76 0.97 19.49
CA LEU A 26 16.55 1.21 18.28
C LEU A 26 15.81 2.23 17.40
N SER A 27 16.49 3.33 17.03
CA SER A 27 15.92 4.35 16.16
C SER A 27 16.51 4.27 14.76
N VAL A 28 15.66 4.14 13.74
CA VAL A 28 16.08 4.14 12.33
C VAL A 28 15.47 5.34 11.63
N PHE A 29 16.31 6.08 10.92
CA PHE A 29 15.96 7.28 10.17
C PHE A 29 16.20 7.02 8.69
N PHE A 30 15.23 7.34 7.84
CA PHE A 30 15.31 7.16 6.39
C PHE A 30 14.60 8.32 5.70
N ASN A 31 15.00 8.61 4.46
CA ASN A 31 14.39 9.68 3.68
C ASN A 31 13.01 9.24 3.14
N SER A 32 11.94 9.98 3.51
CA SER A 32 10.57 9.67 3.10
C SER A 32 10.22 10.07 1.66
N GLN A 33 11.07 10.83 0.97
CA GLN A 33 10.88 11.20 -0.45
C GLN A 33 11.04 9.97 -1.38
N TYR A 34 11.83 8.98 -0.97
CA TYR A 34 12.04 7.73 -1.71
C TYR A 34 11.19 6.60 -1.12
N ILE A 35 9.88 6.64 -1.38
CA ILE A 35 8.88 5.75 -0.77
C ILE A 35 9.21 4.26 -0.95
N LEU A 36 9.65 3.85 -2.15
CA LEU A 36 10.01 2.44 -2.41
C LEU A 36 11.21 2.00 -1.56
N VAL A 37 12.24 2.86 -1.48
CA VAL A 37 13.46 2.60 -0.70
C VAL A 37 13.13 2.56 0.80
N ALA A 38 12.33 3.50 1.28
CA ALA A 38 11.84 3.51 2.67
C ALA A 38 11.09 2.22 3.03
N LYS A 39 10.27 1.66 2.12
CA LYS A 39 9.56 0.39 2.35
C LYS A 39 10.52 -0.79 2.46
N LEU A 40 11.49 -0.88 1.55
CA LEU A 40 12.51 -1.93 1.56
C LEU A 40 13.34 -1.87 2.86
N ILE A 41 13.74 -0.67 3.27
CA ILE A 41 14.50 -0.45 4.50
C ILE A 41 13.69 -0.85 5.73
N ASN A 42 12.42 -0.44 5.84
CA ASN A 42 11.56 -0.88 6.95
C ASN A 42 11.40 -2.40 7.01
N SER A 43 11.18 -3.04 5.86
CA SER A 43 11.04 -4.50 5.80
C SER A 43 12.33 -5.21 6.24
N ALA A 44 13.48 -4.72 5.78
CA ALA A 44 14.78 -5.29 6.15
C ALA A 44 15.10 -5.09 7.64
N VAL A 45 14.79 -3.90 8.19
CA VAL A 45 14.97 -3.59 9.61
C VAL A 45 14.07 -4.44 10.49
N ALA A 46 12.79 -4.58 10.13
CA ALA A 46 11.86 -5.44 10.86
C ALA A 46 12.31 -6.92 10.85
N GLN A 47 12.82 -7.39 9.72
CA GLN A 47 13.35 -8.75 9.60
C GLN A 47 14.63 -8.92 10.45
N ALA A 48 15.57 -7.98 10.37
CA ALA A 48 16.79 -8.01 11.18
C ALA A 48 16.48 -7.96 12.69
N GLN A 49 15.49 -7.17 13.10
CA GLN A 49 15.00 -7.14 14.47
C GLN A 49 14.43 -8.50 14.88
N GLY A 50 13.58 -9.12 14.06
CA GLY A 50 13.03 -10.44 14.35
C GLY A 50 14.11 -11.51 14.55
N TYR A 51 15.17 -11.48 13.73
CA TYR A 51 16.33 -12.35 13.92
C TYR A 51 17.09 -12.06 15.22
N PHE A 52 17.29 -10.78 15.53
CA PHE A 52 17.97 -10.37 16.76
C PHE A 52 17.20 -10.78 18.02
N ASP A 53 15.89 -10.53 18.06
CA ASP A 53 15.02 -10.90 19.18
C ASP A 53 15.01 -12.41 19.40
N ALA A 54 15.00 -13.20 18.32
CA ALA A 54 15.11 -14.66 18.39
C ALA A 54 16.46 -15.10 18.95
N GLN A 55 17.57 -14.49 18.52
CA GLN A 55 18.91 -14.82 19.01
C GLN A 55 19.08 -14.49 20.50
N VAL A 56 18.59 -13.32 20.94
CA VAL A 56 18.60 -12.91 22.35
C VAL A 56 17.79 -13.87 23.21
N GLN A 57 16.61 -14.32 22.73
CA GLN A 57 15.80 -15.31 23.44
C GLN A 57 16.49 -16.67 23.55
N VAL A 58 17.10 -17.17 22.47
CA VAL A 58 17.84 -18.44 22.50
C VAL A 58 18.99 -18.35 23.50
N MET A 59 19.77 -17.26 23.47
CA MET A 59 20.87 -17.04 24.41
C MET A 59 20.38 -16.96 25.86
N GLY A 60 19.29 -16.23 26.11
CA GLY A 60 18.69 -16.11 27.44
C GLY A 60 18.14 -17.44 27.98
N ASN A 61 17.52 -18.25 27.13
CA ASN A 61 16.99 -19.57 27.51
C ASN A 61 18.11 -20.60 27.77
N LEU A 62 19.18 -20.57 26.96
CA LEU A 62 20.38 -21.39 27.19
C LEU A 62 21.08 -21.02 28.50
N ALA A 63 21.22 -19.71 28.79
CA ALA A 63 21.83 -19.23 30.04
C ALA A 63 21.01 -19.60 31.28
N LYS A 64 19.69 -19.77 31.16
CA LYS A 64 18.80 -20.22 32.23
C LYS A 64 18.71 -21.76 32.38
N GLY A 65 19.47 -22.51 31.58
CA GLY A 65 19.58 -23.97 31.69
C GLY A 65 18.33 -24.74 31.26
N ASN A 66 17.40 -24.12 30.54
CA ASN A 66 16.12 -24.76 30.19
C ASN A 66 16.20 -25.43 28.80
N THR A 67 16.44 -26.74 28.80
CA THR A 67 16.54 -27.58 27.59
C THR A 67 15.16 -27.97 27.04
N THR A 68 14.34 -26.99 26.67
CA THR A 68 13.09 -27.28 25.94
C THR A 68 12.92 -26.28 24.81
N THR A 69 13.44 -26.66 23.65
CA THR A 69 13.44 -25.92 22.39
C THR A 69 12.05 -25.55 21.88
N LEU A 70 10.96 -26.08 22.47
CA LEU A 70 9.59 -25.86 22.01
C LEU A 70 8.80 -24.77 22.75
N SER A 71 9.19 -24.37 23.97
CA SER A 71 8.41 -23.37 24.75
C SER A 71 8.94 -21.93 24.63
N ALA A 72 10.02 -21.73 23.87
CA ALA A 72 10.75 -20.46 23.76
C ALA A 72 10.17 -19.46 22.75
N LEU A 73 9.20 -19.85 21.92
CA LEU A 73 8.61 -18.96 20.91
C LEU A 73 7.50 -18.04 21.46
N GLY A 74 7.09 -18.22 22.72
CA GLY A 74 5.89 -17.59 23.28
C GLY A 74 6.09 -16.46 24.30
N GLN A 75 7.33 -16.12 24.67
CA GLN A 75 7.60 -15.09 25.69
C GLN A 75 8.65 -14.07 25.25
N ALA A 76 8.62 -13.69 23.97
CA ALA A 76 9.34 -12.52 23.49
C ALA A 76 8.76 -11.29 24.19
N VAL A 77 9.49 -10.71 25.16
CA VAL A 77 9.23 -9.33 25.57
C VAL A 77 9.68 -8.48 24.38
N PRO A 78 8.76 -7.90 23.59
CA PRO A 78 9.16 -7.19 22.39
C PRO A 78 10.02 -6.00 22.82
N VAL A 79 11.21 -5.90 22.23
CA VAL A 79 11.99 -4.67 22.23
C VAL A 79 11.08 -3.62 21.57
N SER A 80 10.57 -2.67 22.37
CA SER A 80 9.55 -1.74 21.88
C SER A 80 10.16 -0.85 20.80
N THR A 81 9.94 -1.18 19.53
CA THR A 81 10.27 -0.31 18.40
C THR A 81 9.27 0.83 18.38
N GLN A 82 9.61 1.92 19.04
CA GLN A 82 8.85 3.15 18.92
C GLN A 82 9.27 3.85 17.63
N ILE A 83 8.59 3.51 16.53
CA ILE A 83 8.71 4.23 15.26
C ILE A 83 8.11 5.62 15.46
N THR A 84 8.95 6.56 15.88
CA THR A 84 8.55 7.96 15.98
C THR A 84 8.79 8.61 14.62
N ALA A 85 7.76 8.62 13.79
CA ALA A 85 7.77 9.43 12.59
C ALA A 85 7.81 10.91 13.01
N LEU A 86 9.00 11.52 12.94
CA LEU A 86 9.21 12.92 13.31
C LEU A 86 8.41 13.91 12.42
N PHE A 87 7.92 13.46 11.25
CA PHE A 87 7.11 14.27 10.33
C PHE A 87 5.86 13.58 9.76
N ASN A 88 5.48 12.38 10.23
CA ASN A 88 4.19 11.78 9.85
C ASN A 88 3.67 10.81 10.90
N ARG A 89 3.08 11.38 11.96
CA ARG A 89 2.43 10.64 13.06
C ARG A 89 1.17 9.87 12.64
N ASN A 90 0.74 9.99 11.38
CA ASN A 90 -0.49 9.36 10.93
C ASN A 90 -0.17 8.32 9.86
N THR A 91 -0.19 7.07 10.30
CA THR A 91 -0.19 5.82 9.53
C THR A 91 -1.36 5.79 8.54
N ASN A 92 -1.38 6.74 7.61
CA ASN A 92 -2.49 6.92 6.67
C ASN A 92 -2.03 6.87 5.22
N TYR A 93 -0.96 6.10 5.00
CA TYR A 93 -0.54 5.70 3.66
C TYR A 93 -1.64 4.92 2.95
N ALA A 94 -2.48 4.18 3.70
CA ALA A 94 -3.71 3.60 3.16
C ALA A 94 -4.62 4.71 2.61
N GLN A 95 -5.00 5.74 3.38
CA GLN A 95 -5.88 6.79 2.83
C GLN A 95 -5.19 7.62 1.74
N PHE A 96 -3.89 7.92 1.81
CA PHE A 96 -3.20 8.62 0.72
C PHE A 96 -3.17 7.79 -0.58
N LEU A 97 -2.74 6.53 -0.50
CA LEU A 97 -2.70 5.63 -1.66
C LEU A 97 -4.11 5.34 -2.17
N VAL A 98 -5.06 5.08 -1.27
CA VAL A 98 -6.44 4.77 -1.61
C VAL A 98 -7.10 5.99 -2.26
N THR A 99 -6.88 7.22 -1.79
CA THR A 99 -7.41 8.43 -2.45
C THR A 99 -6.89 8.61 -3.88
N ALA A 100 -5.74 8.05 -4.25
CA ALA A 100 -5.22 8.07 -5.62
C ALA A 100 -5.67 6.86 -6.44
N ILE A 101 -5.72 5.66 -5.83
CA ILE A 101 -6.05 4.41 -6.51
C ILE A 101 -7.54 4.29 -6.81
N VAL A 102 -8.39 4.85 -5.96
CA VAL A 102 -9.85 4.85 -6.10
C VAL A 102 -10.26 5.59 -7.38
N PRO A 103 -9.91 6.87 -7.60
CA PRO A 103 -10.18 7.54 -8.88
C PRO A 103 -9.60 6.82 -10.11
N ALA A 104 -8.42 6.20 -9.97
CA ALA A 104 -7.79 5.46 -11.06
C ALA A 104 -8.59 4.21 -11.47
N ILE A 105 -9.06 3.42 -10.51
CA ILE A 105 -9.92 2.24 -10.78
C ILE A 105 -11.23 2.70 -11.43
N TRP A 106 -11.84 3.78 -10.93
CA TRP A 106 -13.06 4.34 -11.51
C TRP A 106 -12.85 4.79 -12.96
N GLN A 107 -11.74 5.47 -13.26
CA GLN A 107 -11.39 5.87 -14.63
C GLN A 107 -11.20 4.65 -15.55
N ILE A 108 -10.54 3.59 -15.07
CA ILE A 108 -10.37 2.35 -15.84
C ILE A 108 -11.74 1.73 -16.16
N CYS A 109 -12.66 1.68 -15.19
CA CYS A 109 -14.01 1.19 -15.43
C CYS A 109 -14.72 2.00 -16.52
N ILE A 110 -14.67 3.34 -16.48
CA ILE A 110 -15.28 4.19 -17.53
C ILE A 110 -14.69 3.87 -18.90
N VAL A 111 -13.36 3.76 -19.01
CA VAL A 111 -12.67 3.48 -20.29
C VAL A 111 -13.08 2.10 -20.83
N VAL A 112 -13.02 1.06 -19.99
CA VAL A 112 -13.37 -0.30 -20.39
C VAL A 112 -14.84 -0.38 -20.79
N SER A 113 -15.75 0.18 -19.99
CA SER A 113 -17.17 0.22 -20.33
C SER A 113 -17.44 0.95 -21.62
N THR A 114 -16.77 2.09 -21.86
CA THR A 114 -16.90 2.85 -23.11
C THR A 114 -16.45 2.04 -24.32
N ILE A 115 -15.31 1.36 -24.22
CA ILE A 115 -14.80 0.48 -25.27
C ILE A 115 -15.77 -0.67 -25.53
N LEU A 116 -16.30 -1.31 -24.48
CA LEU A 116 -17.26 -2.41 -24.61
C LEU A 116 -18.59 -1.95 -25.24
N ILE A 117 -19.11 -0.80 -24.83
CA ILE A 117 -20.33 -0.21 -25.41
C ILE A 117 -20.12 0.09 -26.89
N LEU A 118 -18.98 0.68 -27.24
CA LEU A 118 -18.65 0.99 -28.61
C LEU A 118 -18.49 -0.29 -29.44
N ALA A 119 -17.76 -1.28 -28.93
CA ALA A 119 -17.59 -2.58 -29.58
C ALA A 119 -18.93 -3.33 -29.76
N ALA A 120 -19.82 -3.27 -28.76
CA ALA A 120 -21.17 -3.82 -28.86
C ALA A 120 -22.00 -3.09 -29.93
N HIS A 121 -21.93 -1.76 -29.98
CA HIS A 121 -22.58 -0.98 -31.04
C HIS A 121 -22.06 -1.33 -32.43
N PHE A 122 -20.74 -1.46 -32.59
CA PHE A 122 -20.12 -1.93 -33.83
C PHE A 122 -20.60 -3.33 -34.23
N ARG A 123 -20.78 -4.23 -33.27
CA ARG A 123 -21.25 -5.60 -33.53
C ARG A 123 -22.72 -5.66 -33.93
N ILE A 124 -23.58 -4.86 -33.28
CA ILE A 124 -25.04 -4.91 -33.48
C ILE A 124 -25.47 -4.06 -34.66
N TYR A 125 -24.89 -2.87 -34.83
CA TYR A 125 -25.30 -1.88 -35.82
C TYR A 125 -24.27 -1.67 -36.94
N GLY A 126 -23.17 -2.44 -36.95
CA GLY A 126 -22.07 -2.24 -37.90
C GLY A 126 -22.40 -2.49 -39.37
N GLY A 127 -23.46 -3.23 -39.68
CA GLY A 127 -23.83 -3.55 -41.06
C GLY A 127 -22.69 -4.23 -41.83
N LYS A 128 -22.65 -4.09 -43.16
CA LYS A 128 -21.66 -4.80 -44.00
C LYS A 128 -20.24 -4.24 -43.88
N ASN A 129 -20.10 -2.97 -43.53
CA ASN A 129 -18.81 -2.25 -43.52
C ASN A 129 -18.34 -1.89 -42.09
N GLY A 130 -19.02 -2.34 -41.04
CA GLY A 130 -18.75 -1.98 -39.64
C GLY A 130 -19.17 -0.56 -39.24
N PHE A 131 -19.17 0.41 -40.17
CA PHE A 131 -19.44 1.83 -39.89
C PHE A 131 -20.78 2.34 -40.40
N GLU A 132 -21.66 1.45 -40.87
CA GLU A 132 -22.92 1.83 -41.53
C GLU A 132 -23.83 2.66 -40.60
N PHE A 133 -23.76 2.42 -39.28
CA PHE A 133 -24.49 3.21 -38.28
C PHE A 133 -24.05 4.67 -38.17
N LEU A 134 -22.83 5.05 -38.56
CA LEU A 134 -22.31 6.42 -38.43
C LEU A 134 -22.87 7.39 -39.50
N GLY A 135 -23.31 6.87 -40.65
CA GLY A 135 -23.89 7.67 -41.75
C GLY A 135 -23.06 8.89 -42.15
N ASN A 136 -23.74 9.97 -42.56
CA ASN A 136 -23.13 11.20 -43.09
C ASN A 136 -22.42 12.09 -42.05
N LYS A 137 -22.63 11.88 -40.74
CA LYS A 137 -22.06 12.70 -39.67
C LYS A 137 -21.51 11.81 -38.54
N PRO A 138 -20.34 11.18 -38.75
CA PRO A 138 -19.78 10.19 -37.84
C PRO A 138 -19.56 10.73 -36.42
N TYR A 139 -18.96 11.92 -36.31
CA TYR A 139 -18.63 12.52 -35.02
C TYR A 139 -19.88 12.90 -34.21
N ALA A 140 -20.93 13.42 -34.86
CA ALA A 140 -22.16 13.85 -34.19
C ALA A 140 -22.99 12.65 -33.69
N LYS A 141 -23.03 11.55 -34.45
CA LYS A 141 -23.69 10.32 -33.99
C LYS A 141 -22.94 9.66 -32.85
N LEU A 142 -21.61 9.60 -32.94
CA LEU A 142 -20.79 8.97 -31.91
C LEU A 142 -20.87 9.75 -30.59
N SER A 143 -20.85 11.09 -30.63
CA SER A 143 -21.06 11.91 -29.44
C SER A 143 -22.47 11.77 -28.87
N ALA A 144 -23.50 11.65 -29.70
CA ALA A 144 -24.87 11.43 -29.25
C ALA A 144 -25.03 10.08 -28.53
N ILE A 145 -24.41 9.01 -29.05
CA ILE A 145 -24.41 7.68 -28.42
C ILE A 145 -23.70 7.74 -27.07
N LEU A 146 -22.48 8.29 -27.02
CA LEU A 146 -21.70 8.38 -25.78
C LEU A 146 -22.36 9.29 -24.73
N SER A 147 -23.01 10.38 -25.18
CA SER A 147 -23.76 11.31 -24.33
C SER A 147 -24.83 10.62 -23.48
N GLN A 148 -25.50 9.61 -24.03
CA GLN A 148 -26.54 8.86 -23.31
C GLN A 148 -25.99 8.06 -22.11
N TYR A 149 -24.69 7.76 -22.10
CA TYR A 149 -24.04 7.01 -21.01
C TYR A 149 -23.38 7.91 -19.95
N ILE A 150 -23.28 9.22 -20.18
CA ILE A 150 -22.76 10.19 -19.19
C ILE A 150 -23.53 10.11 -17.86
N PRO A 151 -24.88 10.06 -17.83
CA PRO A 151 -25.62 9.96 -16.57
C PRO A 151 -25.30 8.67 -15.80
N VAL A 152 -25.06 7.56 -16.52
CA VAL A 152 -24.69 6.27 -15.90
C VAL A 152 -23.32 6.36 -15.25
N PHE A 153 -22.33 6.93 -15.94
CA PHE A 153 -21.00 7.13 -15.37
C PHE A 153 -20.97 8.17 -14.24
N MET A 154 -21.80 9.21 -14.31
CA MET A 154 -21.98 10.17 -13.22
C MET A 154 -22.59 9.50 -11.98
N LEU A 155 -23.64 8.68 -12.16
CA LEU A 155 -24.25 7.93 -11.06
C LEU A 155 -23.24 6.95 -10.45
N GLN A 156 -22.50 6.22 -11.30
CA GLN A 156 -21.42 5.33 -10.86
C GLN A 156 -20.35 6.09 -10.05
N GLY A 157 -19.91 7.27 -10.52
CA GLY A 157 -18.97 8.12 -9.80
C GLY A 157 -19.52 8.62 -8.47
N ALA A 158 -20.79 9.03 -8.42
CA ALA A 158 -21.45 9.46 -7.20
C ALA A 158 -21.56 8.32 -6.17
N LEU A 159 -21.93 7.11 -6.61
CA LEU A 159 -21.94 5.91 -5.75
C LEU A 159 -20.54 5.59 -5.23
N PHE A 160 -19.53 5.74 -6.06
CA PHE A 160 -18.14 5.46 -5.70
C PHE A 160 -17.59 6.47 -4.70
N LEU A 161 -17.88 7.76 -4.88
CA LEU A 161 -17.58 8.81 -3.91
C LEU A 161 -18.34 8.60 -2.59
N TYR A 162 -19.63 8.26 -2.65
CA TYR A 162 -20.42 7.96 -1.45
C TYR A 162 -19.83 6.80 -0.67
N TRP A 163 -19.52 5.68 -1.34
CA TRP A 163 -18.89 4.52 -0.70
C TRP A 163 -17.55 4.89 -0.07
N PHE A 164 -16.74 5.68 -0.77
CA PHE A 164 -15.41 6.06 -0.29
C PHE A 164 -15.43 7.03 0.90
N TYR A 165 -16.33 8.02 0.92
CA TYR A 165 -16.34 9.06 1.95
C TYR A 165 -17.29 8.78 3.12
N VAL A 166 -18.28 7.89 2.95
CA VAL A 166 -19.31 7.61 3.96
C VAL A 166 -19.15 6.24 4.59
N ILE A 167 -18.70 5.23 3.82
CA ILE A 167 -18.63 3.84 4.29
C ILE A 167 -17.20 3.45 4.72
N LEU A 168 -16.18 3.97 4.03
CA LEU A 168 -14.77 3.70 4.31
C LEU A 168 -14.16 4.77 5.23
#